data_AF-A0A1B8C7Z1-F1
#
_entry.id   AF-A0A1B8C7Z1-F1
#
_cell.length_a   1.000
_cell.length_b   1.000
_cell.length_c   1.000
_cell.angle_alpha   90.00
_cell.angle_beta   90.00
_cell.angle_gamma   90.00
#
_symmetry.space_group_name_H-M   'P 1'
#
loop_
_entity.id
_entity.type
_entity.pdbx_description
1 polymer ?
#
loop_
_entity_poly.entity_id
_entity_poly.type
_entity_poly.pdbx_seq_one_letter_code
_entity_poly.pdbx_strand_id
1 'polypeptide(L)'
;MSDTSIVSFDTLIYVGLSITKAEELWNRWKHWERGPYNPRRETDPDDGGLTVMFDDFIVGWSVTNRIDVVGNDGDDKWRECLDTCGINTATQDAIMDPKFTHLRRSKSCLYWARNTIEMRYRALSETHHSTSIPQQLTTPEIDSNNCPPPNTSGYITPFKAVDRAQITNLLDQTGKLSRLETLLSPPPSDFSGTRSLYYFTPDHDLALYHAAYAKRRAPRESIVIISLLIPNTAIKCLSPPEIQRVSYPSNDWKELLWHSRTQKLLPPHLRKYRDATLVIGTMAYGADAVYKGMKTWEEVGGESVFWEGKGGEGEVAVQYVFSAEREGHDFLTEHVEDVKVIPYTDAALEGFLADPGG
;
A
#
# COMPACT_ATOMS: atom_id res chain seq x y z
N MET A 1 -14.76 32.97 -11.71
CA MET A 1 -14.69 32.21 -10.45
C MET A 1 -14.37 30.79 -10.86
N SER A 2 -13.10 30.40 -10.79
CA SER A 2 -12.67 29.03 -11.10
C SER A 2 -13.25 28.10 -10.05
N ASP A 3 -14.02 27.13 -10.51
CA ASP A 3 -14.69 26.12 -9.71
C ASP A 3 -13.62 25.21 -9.08
N THR A 4 -13.20 25.49 -7.85
CA THR A 4 -12.13 24.79 -7.12
C THR A 4 -12.64 23.52 -6.43
N SER A 5 -13.53 22.79 -7.09
CA SER A 5 -14.04 21.52 -6.58
C SER A 5 -13.19 20.36 -7.10
N ILE A 6 -12.70 19.50 -6.20
CA ILE A 6 -12.07 18.23 -6.58
C ILE A 6 -13.06 17.29 -7.28
N VAL A 7 -14.36 17.50 -7.11
CA VAL A 7 -15.41 16.73 -7.79
C VAL A 7 -15.61 17.31 -9.18
N SER A 8 -14.93 16.73 -10.17
CA SER A 8 -14.95 17.20 -11.55
C SER A 8 -14.74 16.06 -12.56
N PHE A 9 -15.05 16.34 -13.84
CA PHE A 9 -14.70 15.44 -14.94
C PHE A 9 -13.17 15.28 -15.07
N ASP A 10 -12.42 16.36 -14.89
CA ASP A 10 -10.96 16.35 -15.00
C ASP A 10 -10.30 15.47 -13.94
N THR A 11 -10.91 15.36 -12.75
CA THR A 11 -10.49 14.43 -11.71
C THR A 11 -10.59 12.97 -12.16
N LEU A 12 -11.63 12.60 -12.92
CA LEU A 12 -11.77 11.25 -13.47
C LEU A 12 -10.65 10.91 -14.46
N ILE A 13 -10.25 11.90 -15.28
CA ILE A 13 -9.10 11.76 -16.18
C ILE A 13 -7.79 11.69 -15.40
N TYR A 14 -7.63 12.55 -14.38
CA TYR A 14 -6.45 12.62 -13.53
C TYR A 14 -6.15 11.28 -12.86
N VAL A 15 -7.15 10.63 -12.26
CA VAL A 15 -6.98 9.34 -11.58
C VAL A 15 -6.71 8.16 -12.52
N GLY A 16 -6.68 8.40 -13.84
CA GLY A 16 -6.22 7.43 -14.82
C GLY A 16 -7.33 6.71 -15.59
N LEU A 17 -8.56 7.21 -15.56
CA LEU A 17 -9.64 6.64 -16.38
C LEU A 17 -9.50 7.07 -17.86
N SER A 18 -10.05 6.24 -18.75
CA SER A 18 -10.25 6.59 -20.15
C SER A 18 -11.33 7.66 -20.28
N ILE A 19 -11.30 8.43 -21.36
CA ILE A 19 -12.30 9.47 -21.62
C ILE A 19 -13.71 8.86 -21.62
N THR A 20 -13.90 7.72 -22.28
CA THR A 20 -15.19 7.02 -22.33
C THR A 20 -15.67 6.60 -20.93
N LYS A 21 -14.79 6.08 -20.07
CA LYS A 21 -15.16 5.73 -18.69
C LYS A 21 -15.45 6.98 -17.87
N ALA A 22 -14.68 8.04 -18.03
CA ALA A 22 -14.90 9.31 -17.36
C ALA A 22 -16.25 9.93 -17.75
N GLU A 23 -16.64 9.88 -19.03
CA GLU A 23 -17.95 10.34 -19.52
C GLU A 23 -19.09 9.52 -18.90
N GLU A 24 -18.96 8.20 -18.86
CA GLU A 24 -19.93 7.30 -18.21
C GLU A 24 -20.12 7.68 -16.73
N LEU A 25 -19.02 7.74 -15.97
CA LEU A 25 -19.07 8.00 -14.53
C LEU A 25 -19.53 9.43 -14.22
N TRP A 26 -19.09 10.42 -15.00
CA TRP A 26 -19.51 11.81 -14.81
C TRP A 26 -20.99 11.99 -15.10
N ASN A 27 -21.51 11.36 -16.16
CA ASN A 27 -22.94 11.38 -16.44
C ASN A 27 -23.72 10.73 -15.31
N ARG A 28 -23.27 9.60 -14.78
CA ARG A 28 -23.90 8.95 -13.63
C ARG A 28 -23.84 9.79 -12.36
N TRP A 29 -22.71 10.45 -12.08
CA TRP A 29 -22.58 11.33 -10.91
C TRP A 29 -23.52 12.54 -11.01
N LYS A 30 -23.58 13.21 -12.17
CA LYS A 30 -24.46 14.39 -12.36
C LYS A 30 -25.94 14.04 -12.32
N HIS A 31 -26.34 12.90 -12.85
CA HIS A 31 -27.73 12.44 -12.88
C HIS A 31 -28.02 11.42 -11.78
N TRP A 32 -27.37 11.57 -10.63
CA TRP A 32 -27.59 10.71 -9.48
C TRP A 32 -29.02 10.87 -8.96
N GLU A 33 -29.89 9.90 -9.24
CA GLU A 33 -31.27 9.91 -8.77
C GLU A 33 -31.35 9.46 -7.32
N ARG A 34 -31.79 10.37 -6.46
CA ARG A 34 -31.99 10.08 -5.04
C ARG A 34 -33.30 9.33 -4.83
N GLY A 35 -33.19 8.02 -4.61
CA GLY A 35 -34.25 7.23 -3.99
C GLY A 35 -34.36 7.53 -2.49
N PRO A 36 -35.49 7.20 -1.84
CA PRO A 36 -35.73 7.48 -0.42
C PRO A 36 -34.72 6.81 0.54
N TYR A 37 -33.97 5.80 0.07
CA TYR A 37 -32.94 5.07 0.83
C TYR A 37 -31.54 5.15 0.21
N ASN A 38 -31.38 5.90 -0.89
CA ASN A 38 -30.06 6.01 -1.54
C ASN A 38 -29.20 7.01 -0.77
N PRO A 39 -27.89 6.74 -0.63
CA PRO A 39 -26.98 7.68 -0.01
C PRO A 39 -26.86 8.95 -0.87
N ARG A 40 -26.60 10.08 -0.21
CA ARG A 40 -26.36 11.37 -0.89
C ARG A 40 -24.94 11.44 -1.41
N ARG A 41 -24.67 12.34 -2.34
CA ARG A 41 -23.30 12.68 -2.73
C ARG A 41 -22.71 13.67 -1.75
N GLU A 42 -21.38 13.72 -1.66
CA GLU A 42 -20.69 14.75 -0.87
C GLU A 42 -21.01 16.19 -1.33
N THR A 43 -21.43 16.37 -2.58
CA THR A 43 -21.84 17.66 -3.14
C THR A 43 -23.30 18.03 -2.87
N ASP A 44 -24.12 17.09 -2.39
CA ASP A 44 -25.52 17.34 -2.08
C ASP A 44 -25.65 18.03 -0.70
N PRO A 45 -26.71 18.82 -0.44
CA PRO A 45 -26.95 19.42 0.87
C PRO A 45 -26.98 18.37 1.99
N ASP A 46 -26.39 18.71 3.13
CA ASP A 46 -26.36 17.80 4.28
C ASP A 46 -27.75 17.67 4.91
N ASP A 47 -28.19 16.43 5.05
CA ASP A 47 -29.45 16.04 5.69
C ASP A 47 -29.25 14.98 6.79
N GLY A 48 -28.00 14.75 7.20
CA GLY A 48 -27.63 13.76 8.21
C GLY A 48 -27.64 12.31 7.70
N GLY A 49 -27.88 12.08 6.40
CA GLY A 49 -27.84 10.75 5.78
C GLY A 49 -26.43 10.26 5.44
N LEU A 50 -26.35 8.99 5.01
CA LEU A 50 -25.11 8.39 4.49
C LEU A 50 -24.65 9.15 3.24
N THR A 51 -23.35 9.45 3.18
CA THR A 51 -22.72 10.22 2.12
C THR A 51 -21.76 9.32 1.33
N VAL A 52 -21.85 9.35 0.00
CA VAL A 52 -20.88 8.75 -0.91
C VAL A 52 -19.85 9.80 -1.28
N MET A 53 -18.59 9.51 -0.95
CA MET A 53 -17.45 10.30 -1.36
C MET A 53 -17.13 10.03 -2.84
N PHE A 54 -16.62 11.02 -3.58
CA PHE A 54 -16.40 10.87 -5.01
C PHE A 54 -15.35 9.80 -5.36
N ASP A 55 -14.33 9.60 -4.52
CA ASP A 55 -13.37 8.51 -4.65
C ASP A 55 -14.01 7.13 -4.43
N ASP A 56 -14.81 6.96 -3.39
CA ASP A 56 -15.59 5.74 -3.16
C ASP A 56 -16.50 5.42 -4.35
N PHE A 57 -17.10 6.45 -4.94
CA PHE A 57 -17.88 6.32 -6.17
C PHE A 57 -17.01 5.85 -7.35
N ILE A 58 -15.86 6.48 -7.58
CA ILE A 58 -14.95 6.12 -8.67
C ILE A 58 -14.50 4.66 -8.55
N VAL A 59 -13.99 4.27 -7.38
CA VAL A 59 -13.52 2.91 -7.11
C VAL A 59 -14.67 1.92 -7.20
N GLY A 60 -15.82 2.26 -6.60
CA GLY A 60 -17.03 1.44 -6.59
C GLY A 60 -17.55 1.10 -7.99
N TRP A 61 -17.51 2.06 -8.93
CA TRP A 61 -18.03 1.84 -10.28
C TRP A 61 -16.99 1.36 -11.30
N SER A 62 -15.70 1.60 -11.03
CA SER A 62 -14.62 1.18 -11.91
C SER A 62 -14.12 -0.23 -11.56
N VAL A 63 -13.90 -0.51 -10.28
CA VAL A 63 -13.15 -1.70 -9.83
C VAL A 63 -14.03 -2.74 -9.14
N THR A 64 -15.02 -2.32 -8.35
CA THR A 64 -15.85 -3.27 -7.58
C THR A 64 -16.72 -4.12 -8.51
N ASN A 65 -16.92 -5.40 -8.13
CA ASN A 65 -17.72 -6.39 -8.88
C ASN A 65 -17.22 -6.69 -10.30
N ARG A 66 -15.93 -6.48 -10.59
CA ARG A 66 -15.29 -6.92 -11.83
C ARG A 66 -14.68 -8.31 -11.67
N ILE A 67 -14.45 -8.98 -12.80
CA ILE A 67 -13.67 -10.23 -12.82
C ILE A 67 -12.22 -9.85 -12.59
N ASP A 68 -11.62 -10.41 -11.54
CA ASP A 68 -10.22 -10.17 -11.20
C ASP A 68 -9.28 -11.13 -11.93
N VAL A 69 -8.03 -10.72 -12.07
CA VAL A 69 -6.96 -11.46 -12.74
C VAL A 69 -5.76 -11.52 -11.79
N VAL A 70 -5.15 -12.70 -11.64
CA VAL A 70 -4.15 -12.93 -10.59
C VAL A 70 -2.97 -13.77 -11.07
N GLY A 71 -1.83 -13.59 -10.40
CA GLY A 71 -0.68 -14.48 -10.52
C GLY A 71 -0.19 -14.67 -11.96
N ASN A 72 -0.28 -15.91 -12.45
CA ASN A 72 0.27 -16.35 -13.74
C ASN A 72 -0.71 -16.22 -14.91
N ASP A 73 -1.87 -15.58 -14.72
CA ASP A 73 -2.70 -15.18 -15.85
C ASP A 73 -1.89 -14.36 -16.86
N GLY A 74 -2.12 -14.62 -18.15
CA GLY A 74 -1.41 -13.96 -19.24
C GLY A 74 -1.63 -12.44 -19.25
N ASP A 75 -0.66 -11.70 -19.74
CA ASP A 75 -0.70 -10.23 -19.74
C ASP A 75 -1.88 -9.68 -20.57
N ASP A 76 -2.38 -10.43 -21.54
CA ASP A 76 -3.59 -10.10 -22.31
C ASP A 76 -4.84 -10.02 -21.41
N LYS A 77 -5.00 -10.98 -20.48
CA LYS A 77 -6.09 -10.97 -19.50
C LYS A 77 -5.96 -9.82 -18.52
N TRP A 78 -4.73 -9.49 -18.12
CA TRP A 78 -4.47 -8.33 -17.27
C TRP A 78 -4.90 -7.04 -17.96
N ARG A 79 -4.59 -6.88 -19.24
CA ARG A 79 -5.05 -5.73 -20.04
C ARG A 79 -6.56 -5.71 -20.18
N GLU A 80 -7.20 -6.84 -20.48
CA GLU A 80 -8.66 -6.95 -20.53
C GLU A 80 -9.33 -6.57 -19.19
N CYS A 81 -8.75 -6.98 -18.06
CA CYS A 81 -9.19 -6.58 -16.73
C CYS A 81 -9.10 -5.05 -16.53
N LEU A 82 -7.96 -4.44 -16.87
CA LEU A 82 -7.78 -2.99 -16.76
C LEU A 82 -8.69 -2.20 -17.72
N ASP A 83 -8.92 -2.71 -18.93
CA ASP A 83 -9.87 -2.17 -19.90
C ASP A 83 -11.30 -2.22 -19.35
N THR A 84 -11.68 -3.32 -18.71
CA THR A 84 -12.99 -3.48 -18.06
C THR A 84 -13.17 -2.48 -16.90
N CYS A 85 -12.09 -2.17 -16.18
CA CYS A 85 -12.07 -1.08 -15.20
C CYS A 85 -12.13 0.32 -15.83
N GLY A 86 -11.94 0.42 -17.15
CA GLY A 86 -11.89 1.69 -17.88
C GLY A 86 -10.62 2.49 -17.61
N ILE A 87 -9.52 1.84 -17.23
CA ILE A 87 -8.21 2.48 -17.06
C ILE A 87 -7.65 2.87 -18.43
N ASN A 88 -7.09 4.07 -18.56
CA ASN A 88 -6.51 4.51 -19.83
C ASN A 88 -5.19 3.80 -20.16
N THR A 89 -4.86 3.72 -21.45
CA THR A 89 -3.69 2.99 -21.97
C THR A 89 -2.38 3.39 -21.28
N ALA A 90 -2.13 4.69 -21.08
CA ALA A 90 -0.90 5.15 -20.43
C ALA A 90 -0.77 4.64 -18.99
N THR A 91 -1.87 4.58 -18.24
CA THR A 91 -1.91 4.04 -16.88
C THR A 91 -1.80 2.52 -16.89
N GLN A 92 -2.40 1.84 -17.86
CA GLN A 92 -2.20 0.41 -18.05
C GLN A 92 -0.75 0.06 -18.32
N ASP A 93 -0.09 0.78 -19.22
CA ASP A 93 1.32 0.54 -19.58
C ASP A 93 2.26 0.80 -18.39
N ALA A 94 1.91 1.74 -17.51
CA ALA A 94 2.64 1.96 -16.27
C ALA A 94 2.45 0.83 -15.24
N ILE A 95 1.23 0.30 -15.11
CA ILE A 95 0.94 -0.87 -14.25
C ILE A 95 1.63 -2.12 -14.80
N MET A 96 1.60 -2.31 -16.12
CA MET A 96 2.08 -3.50 -16.84
C MET A 96 3.56 -3.43 -17.23
N ASP A 97 4.30 -2.44 -16.71
CA ASP A 97 5.71 -2.26 -17.04
C ASP A 97 6.52 -3.52 -16.66
N PRO A 98 7.22 -4.16 -17.64
CA PRO A 98 7.87 -5.45 -17.42
C PRO A 98 8.89 -5.49 -16.28
N LYS A 99 9.55 -4.36 -15.97
CA LYS A 99 10.49 -4.25 -14.84
C LYS A 99 9.82 -4.52 -13.49
N PHE A 100 8.53 -4.28 -13.40
CA PHE A 100 7.75 -4.48 -12.19
C PHE A 100 6.92 -5.76 -12.21
N THR A 101 7.19 -6.71 -13.13
CA THR A 101 6.38 -7.93 -13.27
C THR A 101 6.27 -8.72 -11.96
N HIS A 102 7.37 -8.89 -11.23
CA HIS A 102 7.36 -9.61 -9.96
C HIS A 102 6.47 -8.89 -8.94
N LEU A 103 6.71 -7.60 -8.70
CA LEU A 103 5.89 -6.83 -7.78
C LEU A 103 4.42 -6.74 -8.21
N ARG A 104 4.14 -6.50 -9.49
CA ARG A 104 2.79 -6.51 -10.07
C ARG A 104 2.07 -7.82 -9.79
N ARG A 105 2.71 -8.98 -9.94
CA ARG A 105 2.05 -10.27 -9.72
C ARG A 105 1.90 -10.65 -8.24
N SER A 106 2.51 -9.89 -7.33
CA SER A 106 2.31 -10.07 -5.88
C SER A 106 0.90 -9.70 -5.40
N LYS A 107 0.12 -8.98 -6.21
CA LYS A 107 -1.29 -8.62 -5.96
C LYS A 107 -2.11 -8.82 -7.23
N SER A 108 -3.43 -8.62 -7.13
CA SER A 108 -4.34 -8.80 -8.26
C SER A 108 -4.41 -7.58 -9.18
N CYS A 109 -4.97 -7.76 -10.37
CA CYS A 109 -5.23 -6.67 -11.30
C CYS A 109 -6.13 -5.59 -10.68
N LEU A 110 -7.25 -5.99 -10.06
CA LEU A 110 -8.16 -5.05 -9.42
C LEU A 110 -7.52 -4.32 -8.24
N TYR A 111 -6.63 -4.99 -7.49
CA TYR A 111 -5.85 -4.34 -6.44
C TYR A 111 -5.03 -3.18 -7.00
N TRP A 112 -4.26 -3.39 -8.08
CA TRP A 112 -3.42 -2.34 -8.65
C TRP A 112 -4.23 -1.22 -9.31
N ALA A 113 -5.34 -1.54 -9.96
CA ALA A 113 -6.26 -0.54 -10.49
C ALA A 113 -6.79 0.38 -9.37
N ARG A 114 -7.35 -0.22 -8.30
CA ARG A 114 -7.84 0.50 -7.13
C ARG A 114 -6.75 1.34 -6.47
N ASN A 115 -5.61 0.72 -6.14
CA ASN A 115 -4.51 1.40 -5.46
C ASN A 115 -3.98 2.59 -6.27
N THR A 116 -3.92 2.47 -7.61
CA THR A 116 -3.52 3.58 -8.49
C THR A 116 -4.52 4.73 -8.43
N ILE A 117 -5.82 4.44 -8.57
CA ILE A 117 -6.89 5.45 -8.49
C ILE A 117 -6.85 6.18 -7.14
N GLU A 118 -6.83 5.43 -6.03
CA GLU A 118 -6.85 5.98 -4.67
C GLU A 118 -5.61 6.82 -4.38
N MET A 119 -4.43 6.37 -4.83
CA MET A 119 -3.18 7.13 -4.68
C MET A 119 -3.22 8.46 -5.43
N ARG A 120 -3.64 8.46 -6.70
CA ARG A 120 -3.76 9.68 -7.50
C ARG A 120 -4.83 10.61 -6.92
N TYR A 121 -5.98 10.08 -6.50
CA TYR A 121 -7.03 10.90 -5.89
C TYR A 121 -6.55 11.59 -4.61
N ARG A 122 -5.88 10.87 -3.71
CA ARG A 122 -5.34 11.44 -2.46
C ARG A 122 -4.34 12.57 -2.71
N ALA A 123 -3.45 12.42 -3.70
CA ALA A 123 -2.51 13.47 -4.07
C ALA A 123 -3.21 14.73 -4.62
N LEU A 124 -4.28 14.55 -5.39
CA LEU A 124 -5.11 15.67 -5.86
C LEU A 124 -5.80 16.37 -4.68
N SER A 125 -6.37 15.63 -3.73
CA SER A 125 -6.98 16.17 -2.50
C SER A 125 -5.99 16.99 -1.68
N GLU A 126 -4.77 16.49 -1.47
CA GLU A 126 -3.73 17.21 -0.73
C GLU A 126 -3.38 18.54 -1.40
N THR A 127 -3.27 18.56 -2.73
CA THR A 127 -2.96 19.78 -3.50
C THR A 127 -4.06 20.83 -3.34
N HIS A 128 -5.32 20.42 -3.43
CA HIS A 128 -6.48 21.31 -3.26
C HIS A 128 -6.57 21.88 -1.83
N HIS A 129 -6.32 21.06 -0.80
CA HIS A 129 -6.30 21.52 0.60
C HIS A 129 -5.11 22.46 0.88
N SER A 130 -3.95 22.20 0.28
CA SER A 130 -2.75 23.04 0.45
C SER A 130 -2.89 24.43 -0.17
N THR A 131 -3.68 24.60 -1.23
CA THR A 131 -4.06 25.93 -1.75
C THR A 131 -4.95 26.75 -0.81
N SER A 132 -5.48 26.15 0.27
CA SER A 132 -6.39 26.81 1.22
C SER A 132 -5.78 27.09 2.60
N ILE A 133 -4.53 26.67 2.86
CA ILE A 133 -3.83 26.85 4.14
C ILE A 133 -2.41 27.38 3.88
N PRO A 134 -1.93 28.45 4.55
CA PRO A 134 -0.54 28.90 4.41
C PRO A 134 0.44 27.81 4.86
N GLN A 135 1.31 27.42 3.91
CA GLN A 135 2.45 26.50 3.99
C GLN A 135 2.98 26.19 5.40
N GLN A 136 3.02 24.89 5.75
CA GLN A 136 3.91 24.37 6.80
C GLN A 136 5.12 23.66 6.18
N LEU A 137 6.29 24.11 6.67
CA LEU A 137 7.67 23.62 6.52
C LEU A 137 8.06 23.00 5.16
N THR A 138 8.79 23.80 4.39
CA THR A 138 9.80 23.33 3.43
C THR A 138 10.80 22.42 4.14
N THR A 139 10.67 21.12 3.92
CA THR A 139 11.73 20.15 4.18
C THR A 139 12.89 20.47 3.23
N PRO A 140 14.15 20.53 3.68
CA PRO A 140 15.28 20.69 2.77
C PRO A 140 15.26 19.55 1.74
N GLU A 141 15.60 19.85 0.49
CA GLU A 141 15.98 18.81 -0.49
C GLU A 141 17.19 18.07 0.08
N ILE A 142 16.94 16.97 0.77
CA ILE A 142 17.99 16.07 1.24
C ILE A 142 18.26 15.09 0.10
N ASP A 143 19.46 15.24 -0.47
CA ASP A 143 20.07 14.34 -1.43
C ASP A 143 19.82 12.88 -1.04
N SER A 144 19.36 12.06 -2.00
CA SER A 144 18.98 10.65 -1.82
C SER A 144 20.13 9.75 -1.31
N ASN A 145 21.33 10.32 -1.17
CA ASN A 145 22.53 9.66 -0.67
C ASN A 145 22.72 9.74 0.86
N ASN A 146 21.84 10.40 1.62
CA ASN A 146 21.96 10.55 3.09
C ASN A 146 21.09 9.59 3.92
N CYS A 147 20.88 8.36 3.42
CA CYS A 147 20.41 7.28 4.26
C CYS A 147 21.56 6.85 5.20
N PRO A 148 21.33 6.66 6.52
CA PRO A 148 22.32 5.99 7.35
C PRO A 148 22.63 4.62 6.72
N PRO A 149 23.88 4.13 6.78
CA PRO A 149 24.20 2.81 6.25
C PRO A 149 23.25 1.76 6.86
N PRO A 150 22.81 0.76 6.08
CA PRO A 150 22.02 -0.34 6.59
C PRO A 150 22.79 -0.95 7.78
N ASN A 151 22.18 -0.88 8.96
CA ASN A 151 22.77 -1.26 10.25
C ASN A 151 23.87 -0.31 10.77
N THR A 152 23.52 0.94 11.10
CA THR A 152 24.25 1.66 12.14
C THR A 152 24.36 0.76 13.36
N SER A 153 25.58 0.40 13.77
CA SER A 153 25.83 -0.54 14.87
C SER A 153 24.97 -0.18 16.09
N GLY A 154 23.99 -1.03 16.42
CA GLY A 154 23.06 -0.81 17.53
C GLY A 154 21.62 -0.50 17.14
N TYR A 155 21.32 -0.30 15.85
CA TYR A 155 19.97 -0.01 15.36
C TYR A 155 19.52 -0.98 14.27
N ILE A 156 18.21 -1.00 14.06
CA ILE A 156 17.56 -1.50 12.85
C ILE A 156 16.82 -0.34 12.17
N THR A 157 16.70 -0.43 10.85
CA THR A 157 15.99 0.58 10.05
C THR A 157 14.93 -0.07 9.18
N PRO A 158 13.67 -0.20 9.66
CA PRO A 158 12.57 -0.64 8.81
C PRO A 158 12.09 0.48 7.87
N PHE A 159 11.76 0.10 6.64
CA PHE A 159 11.38 0.98 5.55
C PHE A 159 9.96 0.69 5.04
N LYS A 160 9.28 1.73 4.53
CA LYS A 160 8.01 1.62 3.82
C LYS A 160 7.89 2.69 2.74
N ALA A 161 7.63 2.28 1.50
CA ALA A 161 7.27 3.20 0.43
C ALA A 161 5.77 3.52 0.46
N VAL A 162 5.43 4.81 0.38
CA VAL A 162 4.05 5.34 0.37
C VAL A 162 3.96 6.59 -0.49
N ASP A 163 2.76 6.98 -0.89
CA ASP A 163 2.54 8.34 -1.38
C ASP A 163 2.52 9.34 -0.22
N ARG A 164 3.02 10.56 -0.47
CA ARG A 164 3.12 11.62 0.55
C ARG A 164 1.77 12.01 1.12
N ALA A 165 0.74 12.07 0.27
CA ALA A 165 -0.61 12.42 0.69
C ALA A 165 -1.16 11.46 1.75
N GLN A 166 -0.78 10.17 1.68
CA GLN A 166 -1.11 9.16 2.69
C GLN A 166 -0.70 9.59 4.10
N ILE A 167 0.47 10.19 4.24
CA ILE A 167 1.15 10.43 5.51
C ILE A 167 1.01 11.86 5.99
N THR A 168 -0.06 12.53 5.57
CA THR A 168 -0.43 13.85 6.04
C THR A 168 -0.49 13.86 7.57
N ASN A 169 0.32 14.73 8.20
CA ASN A 169 0.49 14.84 9.66
C ASN A 169 1.04 13.57 10.34
N LEU A 170 1.79 12.73 9.62
CA LEU A 170 2.51 11.60 10.22
C LEU A 170 3.45 12.08 11.34
N LEU A 171 4.12 13.21 11.13
CA LEU A 171 5.01 13.83 12.11
C LEU A 171 4.33 15.03 12.78
N ASP A 172 4.57 15.22 14.08
CA ASP A 172 4.20 16.44 14.79
C ASP A 172 5.18 17.59 14.49
N GLN A 173 4.93 18.75 15.11
CA GLN A 173 5.76 19.95 14.98
C GLN A 173 7.20 19.76 15.51
N THR A 174 7.45 18.71 16.29
CA THR A 174 8.77 18.35 16.82
C THR A 174 9.51 17.31 15.96
N GLY A 175 8.86 16.81 14.90
CA GLY A 175 9.39 15.77 14.02
C GLY A 175 9.18 14.35 14.54
N LYS A 176 8.39 14.16 15.62
CA LYS A 176 8.07 12.83 16.17
C LYS A 176 6.81 12.24 15.55
N LEU A 177 6.67 10.92 15.60
CA LEU A 177 5.47 10.24 15.12
C LEU A 177 4.23 10.73 15.89
N SER A 178 3.19 11.08 15.14
CA SER A 178 1.91 11.58 15.68
C SER A 178 0.73 10.78 15.14
N ARG A 179 0.56 10.72 13.81
CA ARG A 179 -0.55 10.00 13.17
C ARG A 179 -0.08 8.70 12.53
N LEU A 180 0.34 7.75 13.37
CA LEU A 180 0.82 6.46 12.88
C LEU A 180 -0.24 5.70 12.07
N GLU A 181 -1.54 5.93 12.31
CA GLU A 181 -2.62 5.25 11.62
C GLU A 181 -2.56 5.41 10.09
N THR A 182 -1.91 6.48 9.61
CA THR A 182 -1.63 6.71 8.18
C THR A 182 -0.75 5.62 7.55
N LEU A 183 0.03 4.89 8.35
CA LEU A 183 0.92 3.81 7.91
C LEU A 183 0.28 2.42 7.95
N LEU A 184 -0.99 2.32 8.36
CA LEU A 184 -1.68 1.04 8.43
C LEU A 184 -1.86 0.42 7.04
N SER A 185 -1.68 -0.90 6.97
CA SER A 185 -2.02 -1.70 5.78
C SER A 185 -3.32 -2.44 6.07
N PRO A 186 -4.35 -2.31 5.21
CA PRO A 186 -5.64 -2.93 5.47
C PRO A 186 -5.60 -4.46 5.32
N PRO A 187 -6.51 -5.19 6.00
CA PRO A 187 -6.68 -6.62 5.80
C PRO A 187 -7.44 -6.93 4.50
N PRO A 188 -7.31 -8.15 3.94
CA PRO A 188 -6.38 -9.20 4.37
C PRO A 188 -4.92 -8.89 4.03
N SER A 189 -4.03 -9.34 4.90
CA SER A 189 -2.58 -9.22 4.79
C SER A 189 -1.90 -10.53 5.19
N ASP A 190 -0.56 -10.56 5.20
CA ASP A 190 0.20 -11.81 5.39
C ASP A 190 -0.01 -12.45 6.77
N PHE A 191 -0.24 -11.63 7.80
CA PHE A 191 -0.33 -12.07 9.20
C PHE A 191 -1.61 -11.59 9.89
N SER A 192 -2.59 -11.08 9.13
CA SER A 192 -3.91 -10.72 9.64
C SER A 192 -4.99 -10.77 8.56
N GLY A 193 -6.09 -11.47 8.86
CA GLY A 193 -7.26 -11.52 7.99
C GLY A 193 -8.30 -10.43 8.23
N THR A 194 -8.27 -9.75 9.38
CA THR A 194 -9.35 -8.84 9.80
C THR A 194 -8.90 -7.54 10.44
N ARG A 195 -7.63 -7.43 10.83
CA ARG A 195 -7.06 -6.22 11.43
C ARG A 195 -6.04 -5.59 10.50
N SER A 196 -6.02 -4.26 10.47
CA SER A 196 -4.91 -3.52 9.88
C SER A 196 -3.67 -3.68 10.77
N LEU A 197 -2.47 -3.67 10.18
CA LEU A 197 -1.19 -3.74 10.90
C LEU A 197 -0.16 -2.80 10.26
N TYR A 198 0.92 -2.47 10.97
CA TYR A 198 2.03 -1.71 10.42
C TYR A 198 3.06 -2.67 9.80
N TYR A 199 3.24 -2.58 8.50
CA TYR A 199 4.15 -3.41 7.72
C TYR A 199 5.34 -2.58 7.24
N PHE A 200 6.54 -3.08 7.51
CA PHE A 200 7.81 -2.52 7.05
C PHE A 200 8.74 -3.62 6.56
N THR A 201 9.63 -3.30 5.62
CA THR A 201 10.74 -4.19 5.22
C THR A 201 12.05 -3.69 5.84
N PRO A 202 12.95 -4.55 6.34
CA PRO A 202 14.30 -4.12 6.72
C PRO A 202 15.20 -3.89 5.49
N ASP A 203 14.79 -4.36 4.31
CA ASP A 203 15.53 -4.20 3.06
C ASP A 203 15.17 -2.87 2.37
N HIS A 204 16.18 -2.01 2.24
CA HIS A 204 16.07 -0.73 1.57
C HIS A 204 15.85 -0.88 0.06
N ASP A 205 16.44 -1.89 -0.58
CA ASP A 205 16.33 -2.09 -2.03
C ASP A 205 14.93 -2.56 -2.41
N LEU A 206 14.30 -3.43 -1.60
CA LEU A 206 12.88 -3.74 -1.73
C LEU A 206 12.02 -2.48 -1.54
N ALA A 207 12.31 -1.62 -0.56
CA ALA A 207 11.58 -0.36 -0.39
C ALA A 207 11.71 0.57 -1.61
N LEU A 208 12.92 0.67 -2.21
CA LEU A 208 13.16 1.38 -3.46
C LEU A 208 12.36 0.77 -4.62
N TYR A 209 12.29 -0.56 -4.73
CA TYR A 209 11.52 -1.24 -5.76
C TYR A 209 10.02 -0.91 -5.68
N HIS A 210 9.47 -0.91 -4.46
CA HIS A 210 8.09 -0.48 -4.21
C HIS A 210 7.88 1.01 -4.55
N ALA A 211 8.81 1.88 -4.18
CA ALA A 211 8.73 3.32 -4.48
C ALA A 211 8.79 3.60 -5.99
N ALA A 212 9.70 2.93 -6.70
CA ALA A 212 9.84 3.01 -8.15
C ALA A 212 8.54 2.60 -8.86
N TYR A 213 7.92 1.49 -8.43
CA TYR A 213 6.66 1.05 -9.02
C TYR A 213 5.50 1.99 -8.73
N ALA A 214 5.41 2.53 -7.50
CA ALA A 214 4.40 3.54 -7.17
C ALA A 214 4.57 4.79 -8.05
N LYS A 215 5.81 5.29 -8.16
CA LYS A 215 6.14 6.48 -8.96
C LYS A 215 5.89 6.26 -10.45
N ARG A 216 6.18 5.06 -10.97
CA ARG A 216 5.89 4.69 -12.38
C ARG A 216 4.41 4.80 -12.70
N ARG A 217 3.54 4.31 -11.80
CA ARG A 217 2.07 4.35 -11.94
C ARG A 217 1.46 5.71 -11.62
N ALA A 218 2.19 6.56 -10.91
CA ALA A 218 1.73 7.86 -10.44
C ALA A 218 2.86 8.88 -10.59
N PRO A 219 3.15 9.31 -11.83
CA PRO A 219 4.29 10.16 -12.12
C PRO A 219 4.16 11.58 -11.54
N ARG A 220 2.93 12.08 -11.33
CA ARG A 220 2.68 13.43 -10.80
C ARG A 220 2.68 13.47 -9.29
N GLU A 221 2.62 12.31 -8.66
CA GLU A 221 2.44 12.13 -7.24
C GLU A 221 3.81 12.15 -6.53
N SER A 222 3.84 12.73 -5.33
CA SER A 222 5.02 12.68 -4.48
C SER A 222 5.07 11.32 -3.79
N ILE A 223 6.02 10.47 -4.19
CA ILE A 223 6.29 9.20 -3.53
C ILE A 223 7.43 9.40 -2.53
N VAL A 224 7.34 8.77 -1.37
CA VAL A 224 8.34 8.84 -0.32
C VAL A 224 8.64 7.46 0.25
N ILE A 225 9.86 7.28 0.74
CA ILE A 225 10.25 6.14 1.56
C ILE A 225 10.37 6.64 3.00
N ILE A 226 9.62 6.01 3.89
CA ILE A 226 9.74 6.23 5.32
C ILE A 226 10.79 5.27 5.86
N SER A 227 11.73 5.78 6.65
CA SER A 227 12.65 4.96 7.43
C SER A 227 12.47 5.24 8.91
N LEU A 228 12.33 4.19 9.72
CA LEU A 228 12.22 4.29 11.17
C LEU A 228 13.53 3.82 11.81
N LEU A 229 14.17 4.64 12.64
CA LEU A 229 15.38 4.23 13.36
C LEU A 229 14.99 3.68 14.74
N ILE A 230 15.16 2.38 14.95
CA ILE A 230 14.77 1.69 16.18
C ILE A 230 15.99 1.04 16.83
N PRO A 231 16.29 1.26 18.12
CA PRO A 231 17.38 0.59 18.82
C PRO A 231 17.20 -0.93 18.81
N ASN A 232 18.27 -1.67 18.52
CA ASN A 232 18.30 -3.12 18.62
C ASN A 232 17.98 -3.60 20.03
N THR A 233 18.33 -2.81 21.05
CA THR A 233 18.00 -3.08 22.45
C THR A 233 16.49 -3.09 22.68
N ALA A 234 15.72 -2.18 22.07
CA ALA A 234 14.26 -2.15 22.20
C ALA A 234 13.62 -3.45 21.71
N ILE A 235 14.03 -3.93 20.52
CA ILE A 235 13.54 -5.21 19.97
C ILE A 235 14.02 -6.41 20.81
N LYS A 236 15.26 -6.39 21.30
CA LYS A 236 15.83 -7.47 22.13
C LYS A 236 15.22 -7.55 23.52
N CYS A 237 14.65 -6.45 24.03
CA CYS A 237 13.98 -6.41 25.32
C CYS A 237 12.54 -6.95 25.27
N LEU A 238 11.95 -7.12 24.08
CA LEU A 238 10.65 -7.77 23.95
C LEU A 238 10.71 -9.21 24.46
N SER A 239 9.76 -9.57 25.31
CA SER A 239 9.64 -10.92 25.85
C SER A 239 9.15 -11.91 24.77
N PRO A 240 9.39 -13.22 24.93
CA PRO A 240 9.00 -14.22 23.93
C PRO A 240 7.53 -14.19 23.49
N PRO A 241 6.54 -13.81 24.32
CA PRO A 241 5.16 -13.58 23.86
C PRO A 241 4.99 -12.35 22.97
N GLU A 242 5.71 -11.27 23.25
CA GLU A 242 5.59 -9.97 22.56
C GLU A 242 6.27 -9.95 21.20
N ILE A 243 7.28 -10.81 20.99
CA ILE A 243 7.96 -10.96 19.71
C ILE A 243 7.84 -12.38 19.16
N GLN A 244 7.22 -12.51 17.98
CA GLN A 244 7.13 -13.78 17.28
C GLN A 244 7.95 -13.77 16.00
N ARG A 245 8.53 -14.92 15.66
CA ARG A 245 9.23 -15.14 14.39
C ARG A 245 8.58 -16.29 13.65
N VAL A 246 8.27 -16.08 12.38
CA VAL A 246 7.56 -17.05 11.56
C VAL A 246 8.05 -16.98 10.12
N SER A 247 8.78 -18.00 9.69
CA SER A 247 9.43 -18.01 8.38
C SER A 247 9.06 -19.25 7.57
N TYR A 248 9.13 -19.13 6.25
CA TYR A 248 9.14 -20.27 5.35
C TYR A 248 10.38 -21.15 5.62
N PRO A 249 10.29 -22.49 5.57
CA PRO A 249 9.15 -23.31 5.16
C PRO A 249 8.29 -23.85 6.31
N SER A 250 8.25 -23.19 7.48
CA SER A 250 7.52 -23.71 8.65
C SER A 250 6.01 -23.88 8.40
N ASN A 251 5.40 -24.91 9.02
CA ASN A 251 3.95 -25.13 8.97
C ASN A 251 3.18 -23.94 9.59
N ASP A 252 3.69 -23.38 10.69
CA ASP A 252 3.13 -22.19 11.31
C ASP A 252 3.02 -21.03 10.32
N TRP A 253 4.05 -20.79 9.49
CA TRP A 253 4.03 -19.73 8.48
C TRP A 253 2.96 -20.00 7.41
N LYS A 254 2.92 -21.22 6.87
CA LYS A 254 1.96 -21.62 5.84
C LYS A 254 0.52 -21.50 6.32
N GLU A 255 0.24 -22.03 7.51
CA GLU A 255 -1.09 -22.02 8.12
C GLU A 255 -1.52 -20.60 8.50
N LEU A 256 -0.63 -19.80 9.12
CA LEU A 256 -0.90 -18.41 9.45
C LEU A 256 -1.22 -17.59 8.21
N LEU A 257 -0.40 -17.72 7.17
CA LEU A 257 -0.57 -17.00 5.90
C LEU A 257 -1.90 -17.36 5.25
N TRP A 258 -2.20 -18.65 5.11
CA TRP A 258 -3.44 -19.09 4.48
C TRP A 258 -4.68 -18.63 5.26
N HIS A 259 -4.68 -18.74 6.59
CA HIS A 259 -5.79 -18.23 7.41
C HIS A 259 -5.95 -16.70 7.27
N SER A 260 -4.84 -15.96 7.23
CA SER A 260 -4.86 -14.50 7.08
C SER A 260 -5.40 -14.07 5.71
N ARG A 261 -4.84 -14.62 4.63
CA ARG A 261 -5.24 -14.32 3.24
C ARG A 261 -6.66 -14.77 2.89
N THR A 262 -7.17 -15.81 3.56
CA THR A 262 -8.55 -16.29 3.40
C THR A 262 -9.53 -15.73 4.43
N GLN A 263 -9.07 -14.85 5.33
CA GLN A 263 -9.88 -14.24 6.40
C GLN A 263 -10.59 -15.25 7.31
N LYS A 264 -9.98 -16.43 7.48
CA LYS A 264 -10.49 -17.47 8.38
C LYS A 264 -10.01 -17.20 9.80
N LEU A 265 -10.80 -17.68 10.78
CA LEU A 265 -10.42 -17.61 12.18
C LEU A 265 -9.12 -18.36 12.43
N LEU A 266 -8.21 -17.76 13.22
CA LEU A 266 -6.94 -18.39 13.57
C LEU A 266 -7.14 -19.54 14.57
N PRO A 267 -6.56 -20.73 14.29
CA PRO A 267 -6.47 -21.83 15.25
C PRO A 267 -5.75 -21.40 16.54
N PRO A 268 -6.04 -22.03 17.69
CA PRO A 268 -5.49 -21.63 18.99
C PRO A 268 -3.95 -21.52 19.03
N HIS A 269 -3.22 -22.41 18.38
CA HIS A 269 -1.74 -22.42 18.39
C HIS A 269 -1.12 -21.26 17.60
N LEU A 270 -1.87 -20.63 16.68
CA LEU A 270 -1.41 -19.48 15.91
C LEU A 270 -1.81 -18.14 16.54
N ARG A 271 -2.62 -18.13 17.61
CA ARG A 271 -3.05 -16.87 18.26
C ARG A 271 -1.90 -16.06 18.83
N LYS A 272 -0.79 -16.72 19.19
CA LYS A 272 0.47 -16.06 19.58
C LYS A 272 0.94 -15.00 18.59
N TYR A 273 0.71 -15.20 17.28
CA TYR A 273 1.09 -14.21 16.25
C TYR A 273 0.16 -13.01 16.22
N ARG A 274 -1.12 -13.22 16.53
CA ARG A 274 -2.13 -12.16 16.63
C ARG A 274 -1.89 -11.28 17.86
N ASP A 275 -1.49 -11.90 18.95
CA ASP A 275 -1.37 -11.26 20.27
C ASP A 275 0.02 -10.63 20.50
N ALA A 276 0.96 -10.79 19.55
CA ALA A 276 2.31 -10.23 19.63
C ALA A 276 2.35 -8.73 19.29
N THR A 277 3.27 -8.02 19.94
CA THR A 277 3.63 -6.63 19.61
C THR A 277 4.29 -6.55 18.24
N LEU A 278 5.22 -7.47 17.97
CA LEU A 278 5.99 -7.55 16.73
C LEU A 278 6.04 -8.99 16.20
N VAL A 279 5.66 -9.16 14.94
CA VAL A 279 5.92 -10.38 14.17
C VAL A 279 6.98 -10.08 13.12
N ILE A 280 8.07 -10.85 13.12
CA ILE A 280 9.07 -10.83 12.05
C ILE A 280 8.87 -12.10 11.23
N GLY A 281 8.59 -11.95 9.94
CA GLY A 281 8.32 -13.13 9.13
C GLY A 281 8.59 -12.96 7.65
N THR A 282 8.57 -14.09 6.95
CA THR A 282 8.72 -14.14 5.49
C THR A 282 7.55 -13.45 4.80
N MET A 283 7.85 -12.58 3.83
CA MET A 283 6.87 -11.89 3.00
C MET A 283 6.23 -12.85 2.01
N ALA A 284 4.92 -12.75 1.85
CA ALA A 284 4.16 -13.61 0.94
C ALA A 284 4.06 -13.01 -0.46
N TYR A 285 4.00 -13.90 -1.45
CA TYR A 285 3.80 -13.57 -2.85
C TYR A 285 2.46 -14.10 -3.36
N GLY A 286 1.77 -13.26 -4.13
CA GLY A 286 0.53 -13.61 -4.79
C GLY A 286 -0.71 -12.96 -4.16
N ALA A 287 -1.74 -12.81 -4.99
CA ALA A 287 -3.00 -12.20 -4.59
C ALA A 287 -3.81 -13.08 -3.64
N ASP A 288 -4.68 -12.48 -2.82
CA ASP A 288 -5.54 -13.19 -1.88
C ASP A 288 -6.40 -14.28 -2.56
N ALA A 289 -6.84 -14.04 -3.79
CA ALA A 289 -7.66 -15.00 -4.54
C ALA A 289 -6.93 -16.32 -4.82
N VAL A 290 -5.60 -16.32 -4.92
CA VAL A 290 -4.78 -17.53 -5.07
C VAL A 290 -4.95 -18.41 -3.84
N TYR A 291 -4.80 -17.84 -2.64
CA TYR A 291 -4.97 -18.56 -1.38
C TYR A 291 -6.42 -19.00 -1.13
N LYS A 292 -7.41 -18.20 -1.56
CA LYS A 292 -8.83 -18.58 -1.51
C LYS A 292 -9.15 -19.78 -2.41
N GLY A 293 -8.36 -20.00 -3.47
CA GLY A 293 -8.47 -21.17 -4.34
C GLY A 293 -7.86 -22.45 -3.76
N MET A 294 -6.96 -22.34 -2.78
CA MET A 294 -6.36 -23.49 -2.09
C MET A 294 -7.38 -24.15 -1.14
N LYS A 295 -7.39 -25.48 -1.08
CA LYS A 295 -8.31 -26.22 -0.20
C LYS A 295 -7.84 -26.17 1.24
N THR A 296 -6.53 -26.26 1.44
CA THR A 296 -5.90 -26.28 2.77
C THR A 296 -4.57 -25.53 2.77
N TRP A 297 -4.05 -25.22 3.95
CA TRP A 297 -2.80 -24.47 4.10
C TRP A 297 -1.56 -25.27 3.65
N GLU A 298 -1.66 -26.60 3.60
CA GLU A 298 -0.59 -27.48 3.13
C GLU A 298 -0.23 -27.25 1.66
N GLU A 299 -1.14 -26.67 0.87
CA GLU A 299 -0.89 -26.26 -0.52
C GLU A 299 -0.01 -25.00 -0.63
N VAL A 300 0.20 -24.26 0.47
CA VAL A 300 1.13 -23.13 0.49
C VAL A 300 2.57 -23.64 0.38
N GLY A 301 3.23 -23.27 -0.71
CA GLY A 301 4.58 -23.70 -1.06
C GLY A 301 5.56 -22.55 -1.29
N GLY A 302 6.66 -22.84 -1.99
CA GLY A 302 7.72 -21.87 -2.29
C GLY A 302 7.29 -20.80 -3.30
N GLU A 303 6.28 -21.10 -4.12
CA GLU A 303 5.62 -20.16 -5.04
C GLU A 303 4.83 -19.07 -4.31
N SER A 304 4.54 -19.28 -3.02
CA SER A 304 3.85 -18.32 -2.15
C SER A 304 4.83 -17.38 -1.42
N VAL A 305 6.13 -17.50 -1.66
CA VAL A 305 7.18 -16.70 -1.01
C VAL A 305 7.60 -15.56 -1.93
N PHE A 306 7.71 -14.35 -1.37
CA PHE A 306 8.29 -13.22 -2.09
C PHE A 306 9.81 -13.32 -2.02
N TRP A 307 10.43 -13.59 -3.17
CA TRP A 307 11.89 -13.67 -3.29
C TRP A 307 12.44 -12.34 -3.80
N GLU A 308 13.56 -11.92 -3.23
CA GLU A 308 14.34 -10.80 -3.76
C GLU A 308 15.04 -11.26 -5.06
N GLY A 309 15.19 -10.37 -6.04
CA GLY A 309 15.81 -10.70 -7.33
C GLY A 309 14.91 -11.34 -8.41
N LYS A 310 15.44 -11.53 -9.61
CA LYS A 310 14.71 -12.07 -10.77
C LYS A 310 14.54 -13.59 -10.64
N GLY A 311 13.29 -14.06 -10.67
CA GLY A 311 12.99 -15.48 -10.95
C GLY A 311 13.01 -16.45 -9.77
N GLY A 312 13.02 -15.99 -8.51
CA GLY A 312 12.86 -16.88 -7.34
C GLY A 312 14.16 -17.52 -6.83
N GLU A 313 15.33 -17.01 -7.21
CA GLU A 313 16.65 -17.52 -6.81
C GLU A 313 17.42 -16.60 -5.83
N GLY A 314 16.83 -15.49 -5.36
CA GLY A 314 17.49 -14.60 -4.39
C GLY A 314 17.13 -14.88 -2.92
N GLU A 315 17.39 -13.90 -2.05
CA GLU A 315 17.07 -14.02 -0.62
C GLU A 315 15.56 -13.92 -0.36
N VAL A 316 15.11 -14.52 0.74
CA VAL A 316 13.71 -14.47 1.14
C VAL A 316 13.43 -13.10 1.73
N ALA A 317 12.50 -12.35 1.13
CA ALA A 317 12.09 -11.06 1.67
C ALA A 317 11.46 -11.23 3.06
N VAL A 318 11.86 -10.36 4.00
CA VAL A 318 11.37 -10.35 5.38
C VAL A 318 10.58 -9.07 5.65
N GLN A 319 9.59 -9.16 6.52
CA GLN A 319 8.81 -8.02 6.97
C GLN A 319 8.72 -7.96 8.49
N TYR A 320 8.76 -6.73 9.00
CA TYR A 320 8.54 -6.36 10.39
C TYR A 320 7.12 -5.86 10.50
N VAL A 321 6.32 -6.57 11.29
CA VAL A 321 4.88 -6.37 11.37
C VAL A 321 4.49 -6.05 12.80
N PHE A 322 4.23 -4.77 13.06
CA PHE A 322 3.81 -4.30 14.38
C PHE A 322 2.29 -4.34 14.49
N SER A 323 1.81 -4.72 15.66
CA SER A 323 0.38 -4.65 15.98
C SER A 323 -0.15 -3.23 15.83
N ALA A 324 -1.35 -3.09 15.24
CA ALA A 324 -2.07 -1.81 15.25
C ALA A 324 -2.83 -1.57 16.57
N GLU A 325 -2.90 -2.59 17.43
CA GLU A 325 -3.40 -2.45 18.79
C GLU A 325 -2.42 -1.62 19.63
N ARG A 326 -2.82 -1.31 20.86
CA ARG A 326 -2.08 -0.45 21.79
C ARG A 326 -0.60 -0.82 21.88
N GLU A 327 -0.28 -2.10 22.02
CA GLU A 327 1.08 -2.56 22.29
C GLU A 327 2.06 -2.21 21.15
N GLY A 328 1.65 -2.43 19.89
CA GLY A 328 2.51 -2.13 18.73
C GLY A 328 2.55 -0.64 18.41
N HIS A 329 1.43 0.07 18.62
CA HIS A 329 1.37 1.52 18.47
C HIS A 329 2.27 2.23 19.50
N ASP A 330 2.19 1.84 20.77
CA ASP A 330 2.99 2.38 21.87
C ASP A 330 4.47 2.06 21.63
N PHE A 331 4.79 0.82 21.23
CA PHE A 331 6.17 0.45 20.89
C PHE A 331 6.80 1.39 19.85
N LEU A 332 6.10 1.63 18.74
CA LEU A 332 6.61 2.52 17.68
C LEU A 332 6.73 3.97 18.17
N THR A 333 5.80 4.44 18.98
CA THR A 333 5.80 5.81 19.50
C THR A 333 6.93 6.04 20.52
N GLU A 334 7.23 5.03 21.34
CA GLU A 334 8.22 5.12 22.41
C GLU A 334 9.65 4.85 21.93
N HIS A 335 9.84 3.93 20.97
CA HIS A 335 11.16 3.40 20.62
C HIS A 335 11.68 3.84 19.26
N VAL A 336 10.89 4.51 18.43
CA VAL A 336 11.43 5.16 17.22
C VAL A 336 12.15 6.43 17.64
N GLU A 337 13.47 6.42 17.51
CA GLU A 337 14.32 7.56 17.89
C GLU A 337 14.43 8.61 16.78
N ASP A 338 14.34 8.19 15.53
CA ASP A 338 14.39 9.07 14.36
C ASP A 338 13.47 8.55 13.24
N VAL A 339 12.88 9.47 12.50
CA VAL A 339 12.01 9.19 11.35
C VAL A 339 12.47 10.03 10.18
N LYS A 340 12.81 9.38 9.06
CA LYS A 340 13.08 10.08 7.82
C LYS A 340 11.97 9.83 6.81
N VAL A 341 11.56 10.89 6.14
CA VAL A 341 10.65 10.85 5.00
C VAL A 341 11.47 11.27 3.78
N ILE A 342 11.90 10.30 2.99
CA ILE A 342 12.85 10.48 1.90
C ILE A 342 12.07 10.54 0.58
N PRO A 343 12.08 11.68 -0.15
CA PRO A 343 11.42 11.77 -1.45
C PRO A 343 12.03 10.82 -2.48
N TYR A 344 11.18 10.11 -3.22
CA TYR A 344 11.58 9.31 -4.37
C TYR A 344 11.31 10.12 -5.65
N THR A 345 12.38 10.61 -6.27
CA THR A 345 12.31 11.60 -7.37
C THR A 345 12.13 10.96 -8.74
N ASP A 346 11.76 11.76 -9.73
CA ASP A 346 11.71 11.30 -11.14
C ASP A 346 13.09 10.85 -11.63
N ALA A 347 14.15 11.56 -11.25
CA ALA A 347 15.52 11.17 -11.57
C ALA A 347 15.90 9.82 -10.94
N ALA A 348 15.43 9.52 -9.73
CA ALA A 348 15.63 8.22 -9.10
C ALA A 348 14.91 7.10 -9.86
N LEU A 349 13.68 7.37 -10.33
CA LEU A 349 12.95 6.44 -11.20
C LEU A 349 13.67 6.21 -12.53
N GLU A 350 14.13 7.27 -13.19
CA GLU A 350 14.90 7.17 -14.44
C GLU A 350 16.17 6.32 -14.25
N GLY A 351 16.90 6.53 -13.15
CA GLY A 351 18.04 5.70 -12.77
C GLY A 351 17.67 4.23 -12.58
N PHE A 352 16.58 3.95 -11.85
CA PHE A 352 16.08 2.58 -11.64
C PHE A 352 15.66 1.90 -12.96
N LEU A 353 15.03 2.65 -13.86
CA LEU A 353 14.62 2.14 -15.18
C LEU A 353 15.82 1.97 -16.13
N ALA A 354 16.87 2.78 -16.00
CA ALA A 354 18.07 2.65 -16.82
C ALA A 354 18.94 1.44 -16.42
N ASP A 355 18.87 0.99 -15.17
CA ASP A 355 19.65 -0.15 -14.70
C ASP A 355 19.15 -1.47 -15.33
N PRO A 356 19.94 -2.20 -16.12
CA PRO A 356 19.57 -3.52 -16.63
C PRO A 356 19.43 -4.58 -15.52
N GLY A 357 19.99 -4.33 -14.34
CA GLY A 357 19.91 -5.16 -13.14
C GLY A 357 18.59 -5.06 -12.38
N GLY A 358 17.88 -3.92 -12.49
CA GLY A 358 16.56 -3.69 -11.89
C GLY A 358 15.42 -4.51 -12.48
#